data_AF-A0A512H7M8-F1
#
_entry.id   AF-A0A512H7M8-F1
#
_cell.length_a   1.000
_cell.length_b   1.000
_cell.length_c   1.000
_cell.angle_alpha   90.00
_cell.angle_beta   90.00
_cell.angle_gamma   90.00
#
_symmetry.space_group_name_H-M   'P 1'
#
loop_
_entity.id
_entity.type
_entity.pdbx_description
1 polymer ?
#
loop_
_entity_poly.entity_id
_entity_poly.type
_entity_poly.pdbx_seq_one_letter_code
_entity_poly.pdbx_strand_id
1 'polypeptide(L)'
;MVQPSPLPALPRLGSRAPLASTNGGGAGIEDARRVPREEAVSSSRRPGGIGKGLGALLALASLAGASPAGAAQPGFDCDKATSVAERVICADGGLAARDRALSDAFAARKAALAPDQVPALVATQRAWLKARDKACSLPAALPATEDVTLDLLWRVAPCLAGVYDQRLAELGAPPPAPPSARIKDPGFIHPLCLAAALPDIDEGVAAPVPLALCNQGNAHNPPQENPDGTLSAEATPQAPAWAWVASKDLGDGANGRRLALVTVNGGGTGYFSSLVAIERDLGPAGEPRITVETVRGGGDRCSGGIQNARREGTGVILDINVTPVGLMEAASAQTIENEPILAGMSDCAICCVATLVTRINANGANETLVEARLDPQTDWSVLETSGSQADRCVARLLHRPGLLALDPPSLQALGAAFDACVSTPAAKGRQP
;
A
#
# COMPACT_ATOMS: atom_id res chain seq x y z
N MET A 1 6.70 30.74 -61.90
CA MET A 1 5.88 29.78 -61.16
C MET A 1 6.50 28.40 -61.33
N VAL A 2 7.21 27.95 -60.30
CA VAL A 2 7.92 26.66 -60.27
C VAL A 2 7.20 25.82 -59.22
N GLN A 3 6.60 24.71 -59.64
CA GLN A 3 5.94 23.76 -58.74
C GLN A 3 7.01 22.86 -58.07
N PRO A 4 6.86 22.51 -56.79
CA PRO A 4 7.77 21.58 -56.11
C PRO A 4 7.37 20.12 -56.38
N SER A 5 8.37 19.26 -56.59
CA SER A 5 8.24 17.81 -56.72
C SER A 5 7.95 17.14 -55.36
N PRO A 6 7.23 16.00 -55.32
CA PRO A 6 6.93 15.28 -54.09
C PRO A 6 8.10 14.39 -53.62
N LEU A 7 8.26 14.30 -52.29
CA LEU A 7 9.23 13.44 -51.59
C LEU A 7 8.84 11.95 -51.70
N PRO A 8 9.82 11.02 -51.72
CA PRO A 8 9.58 9.59 -51.86
C PRO A 8 9.14 8.93 -50.54
N ALA A 9 8.20 7.99 -50.66
CA ALA A 9 7.69 7.15 -49.57
C ALA A 9 8.72 6.09 -49.13
N LEU A 10 8.87 5.91 -47.81
CA LEU A 10 9.69 4.86 -47.20
C LEU A 10 8.99 3.48 -47.26
N PRO A 11 9.76 2.38 -47.35
CA PRO A 11 9.22 1.05 -47.64
C PRO A 11 8.58 0.36 -46.43
N ARG A 12 7.49 -0.37 -46.71
CA ARG A 12 6.81 -1.30 -45.78
C ARG A 12 7.73 -2.47 -45.43
N LEU A 13 8.02 -2.67 -44.15
CA LEU A 13 8.61 -3.90 -43.64
C LEU A 13 7.53 -4.97 -43.51
N GLY A 14 7.78 -6.09 -44.19
CA GLY A 14 6.85 -7.19 -44.36
C GLY A 14 6.73 -8.09 -43.14
N SER A 15 5.52 -8.63 -43.01
CA SER A 15 5.10 -9.66 -42.08
C SER A 15 5.98 -10.91 -42.14
N ARG A 16 6.50 -11.35 -40.99
CA ARG A 16 6.87 -12.74 -40.75
C ARG A 16 5.83 -13.37 -39.83
N ALA A 17 5.29 -14.49 -40.28
CA ALA A 17 4.39 -15.35 -39.53
C ALA A 17 5.09 -15.95 -38.30
N PRO A 18 4.35 -16.22 -37.21
CA PRO A 18 4.91 -16.74 -35.96
C PRO A 18 5.24 -18.23 -36.06
N LEU A 19 6.38 -18.60 -35.48
CA LEU A 19 6.70 -19.98 -35.14
C LEU A 19 5.80 -20.41 -33.97
N ALA A 20 5.09 -21.51 -34.17
CA ALA A 20 4.31 -22.18 -33.15
C ALA A 20 5.22 -22.65 -32.01
N SER A 21 4.95 -22.17 -30.79
CA SER A 21 5.40 -22.82 -29.55
C SER A 21 4.18 -23.44 -28.90
N THR A 22 4.23 -24.77 -28.78
CA THR A 22 3.21 -25.60 -28.14
C THR A 22 3.48 -25.70 -26.64
N ASN A 23 2.41 -25.51 -25.86
CA ASN A 23 2.14 -26.01 -24.50
C ASN A 23 2.98 -25.51 -23.31
N GLY A 24 2.28 -24.93 -22.33
CA GLY A 24 2.72 -24.89 -20.94
C GLY A 24 1.98 -23.92 -20.02
N GLY A 25 0.70 -24.21 -19.69
CA GLY A 25 0.06 -23.78 -18.43
C GLY A 25 -0.32 -22.32 -18.26
N GLY A 26 -1.57 -21.98 -18.61
CA GLY A 26 -2.21 -20.76 -18.13
C GLY A 26 -2.66 -20.89 -16.67
N ALA A 27 -2.48 -19.83 -15.90
CA ALA A 27 -3.27 -19.53 -14.71
C ALA A 27 -3.80 -18.11 -14.89
N GLY A 28 -5.07 -18.02 -15.29
CA GLY A 28 -5.80 -16.77 -15.43
C GLY A 28 -6.10 -16.16 -14.07
N ILE A 29 -6.15 -14.83 -14.07
CA ILE A 29 -6.61 -14.00 -12.96
C ILE A 29 -8.14 -14.09 -12.99
N GLU A 30 -8.70 -15.14 -12.42
CA GLU A 30 -10.12 -15.23 -12.08
C GLU A 30 -10.25 -15.81 -10.67
N ASP A 31 -11.08 -15.14 -9.88
CA ASP A 31 -11.64 -15.58 -8.59
C ASP A 31 -10.85 -15.28 -7.29
N ALA A 32 -10.80 -14.00 -6.92
CA ALA A 32 -10.53 -13.56 -5.55
C ALA A 32 -11.80 -13.48 -4.67
N ARG A 33 -12.88 -14.23 -5.00
CA ARG A 33 -14.11 -14.28 -4.19
C ARG A 33 -14.32 -15.66 -3.54
N ARG A 34 -13.42 -16.03 -2.62
CA ARG A 34 -13.69 -16.85 -1.41
C ARG A 34 -12.36 -17.27 -0.78
N VAL A 35 -12.07 -16.78 0.42
CA VAL A 35 -11.12 -17.44 1.33
C VAL A 35 -11.89 -17.87 2.58
N PRO A 36 -11.97 -19.18 2.91
CA PRO A 36 -12.59 -19.63 4.14
C PRO A 36 -11.70 -19.31 5.34
N ARG A 37 -12.36 -18.88 6.42
CA ARG A 37 -11.78 -18.47 7.70
C ARG A 37 -11.26 -19.71 8.44
N GLU A 38 -9.95 -19.90 8.55
CA GLU A 38 -9.38 -20.94 9.41
C GLU A 38 -9.49 -20.56 10.89
N GLU A 39 -9.97 -21.52 11.68
CA GLU A 39 -10.19 -21.42 13.11
C GLU A 39 -8.85 -21.45 13.87
N ALA A 40 -8.58 -20.40 14.65
CA ALA A 40 -7.44 -20.34 15.54
C ALA A 40 -7.59 -21.35 16.70
N VAL A 41 -6.83 -22.45 16.64
CA VAL A 41 -6.66 -23.38 17.76
C VAL A 41 -5.78 -22.72 18.82
N SER A 42 -6.40 -22.35 19.95
CA SER A 42 -5.77 -21.84 21.16
C SER A 42 -5.09 -22.98 21.93
N SER A 43 -3.75 -22.99 21.97
CA SER A 43 -2.96 -23.86 22.84
C SER A 43 -2.22 -23.02 23.89
N SER A 44 -2.81 -22.93 25.08
CA SER A 44 -2.18 -22.34 26.26
C SER A 44 -1.10 -23.28 26.84
N ARG A 45 0.17 -22.85 26.85
CA ARG A 45 1.18 -23.38 27.79
C ARG A 45 1.73 -22.24 28.65
N ARG A 46 1.67 -22.44 29.96
CA ARG A 46 2.19 -21.54 31.00
C ARG A 46 3.73 -21.60 31.03
N PRO A 47 4.46 -20.49 31.25
CA PRO A 47 5.87 -20.57 31.61
C PRO A 47 6.03 -20.62 33.14
N GLY A 48 6.79 -21.62 33.61
CA GLY A 48 7.36 -21.67 34.96
C GLY A 48 8.56 -20.74 35.07
N GLY A 49 8.79 -20.19 36.26
CA GLY A 49 9.73 -19.11 36.49
C GLY A 49 11.13 -19.49 36.99
N ILE A 50 11.82 -18.40 37.35
CA ILE A 50 13.02 -18.23 38.20
C ILE A 50 14.35 -18.06 37.44
N GLY A 51 14.91 -16.86 37.60
CA GLY A 51 16.31 -16.53 37.34
C GLY A 51 16.57 -15.03 37.56
N LYS A 52 16.82 -14.63 38.82
CA LYS A 52 17.22 -13.25 39.16
C LYS A 52 18.63 -13.01 38.64
N GLY A 53 18.78 -12.14 37.64
CA GLY A 53 20.05 -11.61 37.16
C GLY A 53 19.92 -10.10 36.97
N LEU A 54 20.69 -9.35 37.77
CA LEU A 54 20.78 -7.89 37.74
C LEU A 54 21.59 -7.50 36.49
N GLY A 55 20.95 -6.99 35.45
CA GLY A 55 21.56 -6.61 34.18
C GLY A 55 20.89 -5.37 33.61
N ALA A 56 21.71 -4.41 33.19
CA ALA A 56 21.36 -3.04 32.80
C ALA A 56 20.13 -2.90 31.88
N LEU A 57 19.19 -2.04 32.26
CA LEU A 57 18.13 -1.53 31.37
C LEU A 57 18.75 -0.61 30.31
N LEU A 58 19.18 -1.17 29.18
CA LEU A 58 19.09 -0.44 27.92
C LEU A 58 17.65 -0.59 27.43
N ALA A 59 16.87 0.47 27.56
CA ALA A 59 15.59 0.59 26.87
C ALA A 59 15.85 0.66 25.37
N LEU A 60 15.83 -0.48 24.68
CA LEU A 60 15.63 -0.51 23.24
C LEU A 60 14.22 0.02 22.98
N ALA A 61 14.14 1.25 22.49
CA ALA A 61 12.94 1.76 21.87
C ALA A 61 12.71 0.93 20.59
N SER A 62 11.86 -0.09 20.71
CA SER A 62 11.29 -0.77 19.56
C SER A 62 10.54 0.27 18.73
N LEU A 63 11.08 0.67 17.58
CA LEU A 63 10.27 1.25 16.51
C LEU A 63 9.43 0.11 15.91
N ALA A 64 8.48 -0.39 16.70
CA ALA A 64 7.30 -1.01 16.14
C ALA A 64 6.58 0.13 15.42
N GLY A 65 6.72 0.20 14.09
CA GLY A 65 5.85 1.02 13.29
C GLY A 65 4.42 0.70 13.71
N ALA A 66 3.69 1.70 14.17
CA ALA A 66 2.28 1.54 14.52
C ALA A 66 1.59 1.04 13.25
N SER A 67 1.27 -0.25 13.20
CA SER A 67 0.34 -0.74 12.19
C SER A 67 -0.95 0.05 12.43
N PRO A 68 -1.49 0.71 11.39
CA PRO A 68 -2.80 1.33 11.51
C PRO A 68 -3.79 0.29 12.03
N ALA A 69 -4.69 0.70 12.92
CA ALA A 69 -5.76 -0.18 13.40
C ALA A 69 -6.49 -0.71 12.16
N GLY A 70 -6.71 -2.03 12.07
CA GLY A 70 -7.23 -2.65 10.85
C GLY A 70 -8.46 -1.94 10.29
N ALA A 71 -8.54 -1.87 8.96
CA ALA A 71 -9.54 -1.09 8.22
C ALA A 71 -10.94 -1.18 8.85
N ALA A 72 -11.52 -0.01 9.15
CA ALA A 72 -12.81 0.08 9.82
C ALA A 72 -13.88 -0.72 9.06
N GLN A 73 -14.60 -1.58 9.78
CA GLN A 73 -15.71 -2.35 9.23
C GLN A 73 -17.03 -1.76 9.72
N PRO A 74 -18.05 -1.61 8.87
CA PRO A 74 -19.35 -1.12 9.30
C PRO A 74 -20.10 -2.13 10.18
N GLY A 75 -21.31 -1.76 10.61
CA GLY A 75 -22.18 -2.63 11.41
C GLY A 75 -22.79 -3.82 10.65
N PHE A 76 -22.51 -3.93 9.35
CA PHE A 76 -23.02 -4.95 8.45
C PHE A 76 -21.90 -5.55 7.60
N ASP A 77 -22.23 -6.64 6.91
CA ASP A 77 -21.31 -7.37 6.03
C ASP A 77 -21.27 -6.68 4.66
N CYS A 78 -20.12 -6.10 4.31
CA CYS A 78 -19.96 -5.38 3.05
C CYS A 78 -20.09 -6.28 1.81
N ASP A 79 -19.87 -7.59 1.94
CA ASP A 79 -20.10 -8.53 0.82
C ASP A 79 -21.60 -8.73 0.53
N LYS A 80 -22.46 -8.29 1.46
CA LYS A 80 -23.92 -8.32 1.34
C LYS A 80 -24.53 -6.94 1.08
N ALA A 81 -23.70 -5.93 0.83
CA ALA A 81 -24.16 -4.58 0.53
C ALA A 81 -24.97 -4.56 -0.78
N THR A 82 -26.21 -4.07 -0.73
CA THR A 82 -27.10 -4.02 -1.91
C THR A 82 -27.61 -2.61 -2.20
N SER A 83 -27.80 -1.81 -1.16
CA SER A 83 -28.18 -0.40 -1.32
C SER A 83 -26.97 0.46 -1.72
N VAL A 84 -27.24 1.59 -2.37
CA VAL A 84 -26.19 2.58 -2.69
C VAL A 84 -25.49 3.06 -1.42
N ALA A 85 -26.25 3.31 -0.35
CA ALA A 85 -25.69 3.75 0.92
C ALA A 85 -24.74 2.73 1.53
N GLU A 86 -25.11 1.44 1.55
CA GLU A 86 -24.23 0.38 2.07
C GLU A 86 -22.93 0.29 1.27
N ARG A 87 -23.00 0.34 -0.07
CA ARG A 87 -21.78 0.32 -0.90
C ARG A 87 -20.91 1.55 -0.67
N VAL A 88 -21.49 2.74 -0.55
CA VAL A 88 -20.75 3.97 -0.22
C VAL A 88 -20.10 3.89 1.15
N ILE A 89 -20.81 3.38 2.16
CA ILE A 89 -20.27 3.17 3.51
C ILE A 89 -19.11 2.19 3.47
N CYS A 90 -19.23 1.13 2.69
CA CYS A 90 -18.16 0.14 2.55
C CYS A 90 -17.00 0.60 1.67
N ALA A 91 -17.16 1.66 0.86
CA ALA A 91 -16.11 2.31 0.08
C ALA A 91 -15.38 3.43 0.84
N ASP A 92 -15.74 3.71 2.10
CA ASP A 92 -15.16 4.81 2.88
C ASP A 92 -14.95 4.45 4.36
N GLY A 93 -13.70 4.50 4.82
CA GLY A 93 -13.33 4.05 6.17
C GLY A 93 -13.92 4.94 7.27
N GLY A 94 -14.06 6.24 7.01
CA GLY A 94 -14.65 7.19 7.94
C GLY A 94 -16.17 7.01 8.09
N LEU A 95 -16.86 6.57 7.03
CA LEU A 95 -18.27 6.17 7.07
C LEU A 95 -18.46 4.81 7.72
N ALA A 96 -17.61 3.83 7.40
CA ALA A 96 -17.63 2.51 8.03
C ALA A 96 -17.49 2.62 9.56
N ALA A 97 -16.54 3.43 10.04
CA ALA A 97 -16.37 3.70 11.46
C ALA A 97 -17.61 4.32 12.12
N ARG A 98 -18.28 5.27 11.43
CA ARG A 98 -19.52 5.90 11.91
C ARG A 98 -20.68 4.93 11.95
N ASP A 99 -20.79 4.04 10.97
CA ASP A 99 -21.82 3.02 10.92
C ASP A 99 -21.69 1.98 12.03
N ARG A 100 -20.45 1.54 12.29
CA ARG A 100 -20.12 0.70 13.44
C ARG A 100 -20.49 1.38 14.76
N ALA A 101 -20.02 2.62 14.96
CA ALA A 101 -20.30 3.39 16.17
C ALA A 101 -21.81 3.60 16.40
N LEU A 102 -22.56 3.87 15.33
CA LEU A 102 -24.01 4.05 15.41
C LEU A 102 -24.69 2.74 15.80
N SER A 103 -24.25 1.63 15.20
CA SER A 103 -24.77 0.29 15.53
C SER A 103 -24.57 -0.05 17.00
N ASP A 104 -23.38 0.26 17.53
CA ASP A 104 -23.05 0.04 18.94
C ASP A 104 -23.84 0.96 19.87
N ALA A 105 -23.95 2.25 19.53
CA ALA A 105 -24.75 3.21 20.29
C ALA A 105 -26.24 2.83 20.30
N PHE A 106 -26.78 2.37 19.18
CA PHE A 106 -28.16 1.90 19.09
C PHE A 106 -28.38 0.65 19.94
N ALA A 107 -27.46 -0.32 19.91
CA ALA A 107 -27.52 -1.52 20.73
C ALA A 107 -27.48 -1.17 22.23
N ALA A 108 -26.56 -0.30 22.64
CA ALA A 108 -26.45 0.18 24.02
C ALA A 108 -27.73 0.90 24.47
N ARG A 109 -28.26 1.81 23.63
CA ARG A 109 -29.50 2.53 23.93
C ARG A 109 -30.68 1.59 24.07
N LYS A 110 -30.80 0.60 23.17
CA LYS A 110 -31.84 -0.43 23.22
C LYS A 110 -31.78 -1.25 24.52
N ALA A 111 -30.58 -1.64 24.95
CA ALA A 111 -30.39 -2.41 26.18
C ALA A 111 -30.73 -1.63 27.46
N ALA A 112 -30.62 -0.30 27.43
CA ALA A 112 -30.91 0.58 28.55
C ALA A 112 -32.39 1.01 28.67
N LEU A 113 -33.23 0.71 27.67
CA LEU A 113 -34.65 1.09 27.66
C LEU A 113 -35.53 0.01 28.30
N ALA A 114 -36.68 0.45 28.83
CA ALA A 114 -37.73 -0.49 29.22
C ALA A 114 -38.30 -1.22 27.98
N PRO A 115 -38.77 -2.48 28.09
CA PRO A 115 -39.19 -3.29 26.94
C PRO A 115 -40.28 -2.64 26.08
N ASP A 116 -41.19 -1.86 26.68
CA ASP A 116 -42.28 -1.14 26.02
C ASP A 116 -41.79 0.07 25.20
N GLN A 117 -40.60 0.60 25.48
CA GLN A 117 -40.00 1.73 24.77
C GLN A 117 -39.16 1.29 23.54
N VAL A 118 -38.71 0.04 23.51
CA VAL A 118 -37.88 -0.52 22.44
C VAL A 118 -38.53 -0.42 21.05
N PRO A 119 -39.84 -0.72 20.86
CA PRO A 119 -40.48 -0.60 19.55
C PRO A 119 -40.42 0.81 18.96
N ALA A 120 -40.56 1.84 19.80
CA ALA A 120 -40.47 3.23 19.38
C ALA A 120 -39.04 3.57 18.89
N LEU A 121 -38.01 3.17 19.64
CA LEU A 121 -36.61 3.36 19.24
C LEU A 121 -36.31 2.69 17.88
N VAL A 122 -36.77 1.45 17.70
CA VAL A 122 -36.59 0.69 16.44
C VAL A 122 -37.32 1.38 15.28
N ALA A 123 -38.55 1.87 15.50
CA ALA A 123 -39.32 2.57 14.49
C ALA A 123 -38.62 3.87 14.05
N THR A 124 -38.13 4.68 15.01
CA THR A 124 -37.37 5.89 14.73
C THR A 124 -36.08 5.58 13.96
N GLN A 125 -35.35 4.53 14.34
CA GLN A 125 -34.12 4.14 13.64
C GLN A 125 -34.38 3.73 12.18
N ARG A 126 -35.45 2.96 11.92
CA ARG A 126 -35.86 2.58 10.56
C ARG A 126 -36.30 3.78 9.74
N ALA A 127 -37.03 4.72 10.35
CA ALA A 127 -37.43 5.96 9.69
C ALA A 127 -36.21 6.81 9.31
N TRP A 128 -35.24 6.92 10.22
CA TRP A 128 -33.98 7.63 9.97
C TRP A 128 -33.19 7.02 8.79
N LEU A 129 -33.03 5.70 8.74
CA LEU A 129 -32.34 5.02 7.61
C LEU A 129 -32.97 5.38 6.25
N LYS A 130 -34.30 5.43 6.17
CA LYS A 130 -35.01 5.84 4.94
C LYS A 130 -34.85 7.32 4.60
N ALA A 131 -34.74 8.17 5.61
CA ALA A 131 -34.61 9.62 5.43
C ALA A 131 -33.19 10.01 5.02
N ARG A 132 -32.17 9.34 5.58
CA ARG A 132 -30.73 9.55 5.30
C ARG A 132 -30.45 9.56 3.81
N ASP A 133 -30.91 8.53 3.11
CA ASP A 133 -30.58 8.34 1.69
C ASP A 133 -31.11 9.48 0.82
N LYS A 134 -32.31 9.99 1.14
CA LYS A 134 -32.91 11.15 0.48
C LYS A 134 -32.19 12.45 0.84
N ALA A 135 -31.84 12.63 2.10
CA ALA A 135 -31.17 13.83 2.59
C ALA A 135 -29.83 14.07 1.89
N CYS A 136 -29.10 12.99 1.58
CA CYS A 136 -27.81 13.06 0.89
C CYS A 136 -27.88 12.83 -0.62
N SER A 137 -29.09 12.88 -1.21
CA SER A 137 -29.30 12.77 -2.65
C SER A 137 -28.63 11.54 -3.27
N LEU A 138 -28.65 10.41 -2.55
CA LEU A 138 -28.14 9.16 -3.10
C LEU A 138 -29.00 8.74 -4.31
N PRO A 139 -28.38 8.23 -5.39
CA PRO A 139 -29.13 7.65 -6.48
C PRO A 139 -29.96 6.46 -5.98
N ALA A 140 -31.07 6.17 -6.65
CA ALA A 140 -31.95 5.06 -6.25
C ALA A 140 -31.27 3.69 -6.39
N ALA A 141 -30.36 3.55 -7.35
CA ALA A 141 -29.56 2.35 -7.60
C ALA A 141 -28.23 2.72 -8.27
N LEU A 142 -27.25 1.83 -8.17
CA LEU A 142 -26.11 1.77 -9.10
C LEU A 142 -26.19 0.43 -9.84
N PRO A 143 -25.57 0.30 -11.02
CA PRO A 143 -25.44 -1.00 -11.69
C PRO A 143 -24.77 -2.02 -10.75
N ALA A 144 -25.30 -3.25 -10.71
CA ALA A 144 -24.85 -4.26 -9.75
C ALA A 144 -23.41 -4.72 -9.95
N THR A 145 -22.84 -4.47 -11.13
CA THR A 145 -21.47 -4.82 -11.53
C THR A 145 -20.50 -3.65 -11.47
N GLU A 146 -20.95 -2.47 -11.06
CA GLU A 146 -20.12 -1.26 -11.01
C GLU A 146 -19.82 -0.87 -9.57
N ASP A 147 -18.55 -0.55 -9.34
CA ASP A 147 -18.10 0.01 -8.08
C ASP A 147 -18.60 1.46 -7.90
N VAL A 148 -18.54 1.93 -6.66
CA VAL A 148 -18.84 3.33 -6.36
C VAL A 148 -17.76 4.20 -6.99
N THR A 149 -18.14 5.07 -7.93
CA THR A 149 -17.18 6.02 -8.52
C THR A 149 -16.68 7.01 -7.46
N LEU A 150 -15.42 7.40 -7.55
CA LEU A 150 -14.82 8.40 -6.65
C LEU A 150 -15.60 9.73 -6.66
N ASP A 151 -16.10 10.13 -7.82
CA ASP A 151 -16.90 11.34 -8.00
C ASP A 151 -18.25 11.26 -7.26
N LEU A 152 -18.92 10.10 -7.27
CA LEU A 152 -20.09 9.86 -6.43
C LEU A 152 -19.70 9.89 -4.95
N LEU A 153 -18.67 9.12 -4.58
CA LEU A 153 -18.19 8.98 -3.20
C LEU A 153 -17.91 10.35 -2.56
N TRP A 154 -17.08 11.17 -3.20
CA TRP A 154 -16.67 12.48 -2.68
C TRP A 154 -17.83 13.48 -2.56
N ARG A 155 -18.87 13.36 -3.38
CA ARG A 155 -20.05 14.22 -3.25
C ARG A 155 -20.95 13.84 -2.08
N VAL A 156 -21.10 12.55 -1.81
CA VAL A 156 -22.14 12.07 -0.86
C VAL A 156 -21.59 11.77 0.53
N ALA A 157 -20.32 11.36 0.64
CA ALA A 157 -19.74 10.92 1.90
C ALA A 157 -19.73 12.00 3.00
N PRO A 158 -19.39 13.28 2.72
CA PRO A 158 -19.46 14.32 3.74
C PRO A 158 -20.87 14.56 4.28
N CYS A 159 -21.90 14.46 3.43
CA CYS A 159 -23.29 14.56 3.86
C CYS A 159 -23.67 13.37 4.76
N LEU A 160 -23.34 12.15 4.33
CA LEU A 160 -23.62 10.95 5.13
C LEU A 160 -22.94 11.05 6.49
N ALA A 161 -21.67 11.42 6.54
CA ALA A 161 -20.95 11.62 7.79
C ALA A 161 -21.68 12.59 8.73
N GLY A 162 -22.16 13.73 8.21
CA GLY A 162 -22.95 14.69 8.99
C GLY A 162 -24.26 14.11 9.54
N VAL A 163 -25.01 13.35 8.73
CA VAL A 163 -26.27 12.71 9.15
C VAL A 163 -26.01 11.59 10.19
N TYR A 164 -24.91 10.86 10.06
CA TYR A 164 -24.45 9.88 11.06
C TYR A 164 -24.07 10.56 12.37
N ASP A 165 -23.29 11.64 12.32
CA ASP A 165 -22.83 12.37 13.50
C ASP A 165 -24.01 12.97 14.29
N GLN A 166 -25.02 13.48 13.60
CA GLN A 166 -26.28 13.91 14.23
C GLN A 166 -27.00 12.76 14.93
N ARG A 167 -27.12 11.61 14.26
CA ARG A 167 -27.81 10.45 14.83
C ARG A 167 -27.07 9.83 16.01
N LEU A 168 -25.74 9.82 15.96
CA LEU A 168 -24.89 9.44 17.09
C LEU A 168 -25.16 10.33 18.30
N ALA A 169 -25.22 11.65 18.10
CA ALA A 169 -25.53 12.59 19.16
C ALA A 169 -26.92 12.35 19.77
N GLU A 170 -27.95 12.08 18.96
CA GLU A 170 -29.30 11.71 19.44
C GLU A 170 -29.31 10.41 20.27
N LEU A 171 -28.41 9.47 19.95
CA LEU A 171 -28.23 8.22 20.70
C LEU A 171 -27.31 8.39 21.92
N GLY A 172 -26.74 9.58 22.14
CA GLY A 172 -25.84 9.89 23.25
C GLY A 172 -24.40 9.42 23.03
N ALA A 173 -23.98 9.23 21.79
CA ALA A 173 -22.63 8.82 21.43
C ALA A 173 -21.89 9.93 20.65
N PRO A 174 -20.58 10.12 20.87
CA PRO A 174 -19.78 11.04 20.06
C PRO A 174 -19.48 10.45 18.67
N PRO A 175 -19.17 11.28 17.67
CA PRO A 175 -18.61 10.80 16.40
C PRO A 175 -17.24 10.14 16.62
N PRO A 176 -16.84 9.15 15.79
CA PRO A 176 -15.54 8.47 15.93
C PRO A 176 -14.36 9.42 15.78
N ALA A 177 -14.47 10.41 14.88
CA ALA A 177 -13.43 11.40 14.63
C ALA A 177 -14.03 12.73 14.13
N PRO A 178 -13.48 13.88 14.54
CA PRO A 178 -13.88 15.18 14.00
C PRO A 178 -13.36 15.37 12.56
N PRO A 179 -13.96 16.26 11.76
CA PRO A 179 -13.46 16.56 10.43
C PRO A 179 -12.05 17.15 10.44
N SER A 180 -11.24 16.83 9.43
CA SER A 180 -9.87 17.34 9.34
C SER A 180 -9.83 18.84 9.12
N ALA A 181 -9.17 19.57 10.03
CA ALA A 181 -8.93 21.00 9.86
C ALA A 181 -7.96 21.31 8.69
N ARG A 182 -7.11 20.34 8.29
CA ARG A 182 -6.11 20.50 7.23
C ARG A 182 -6.74 20.74 5.86
N ILE A 183 -8.00 20.35 5.66
CA ILE A 183 -8.71 20.54 4.38
C ILE A 183 -8.95 22.01 4.04
N LYS A 184 -8.85 22.90 5.02
CA LYS A 184 -8.92 24.34 4.81
C LYS A 184 -7.65 24.92 4.18
N ASP A 185 -6.54 24.18 4.19
CA ASP A 185 -5.29 24.59 3.55
C ASP A 185 -5.37 24.27 2.03
N PRO A 186 -5.30 25.28 1.14
CA PRO A 186 -5.28 25.05 -0.31
C PRO A 186 -4.10 24.20 -0.81
N GLY A 187 -3.00 24.18 -0.04
CA GLY A 187 -1.80 23.39 -0.30
C GLY A 187 -1.90 21.93 0.17
N PHE A 188 -2.88 21.59 0.99
CA PHE A 188 -3.03 20.24 1.52
C PHE A 188 -3.50 19.25 0.44
N ILE A 189 -2.95 18.04 0.47
CA ILE A 189 -3.41 16.91 -0.34
C ILE A 189 -3.70 15.76 0.61
N HIS A 190 -4.96 15.33 0.66
CA HIS A 190 -5.32 14.16 1.45
C HIS A 190 -4.61 12.91 0.92
N PRO A 191 -4.11 11.98 1.78
CA PRO A 191 -3.46 10.75 1.31
C PRO A 191 -4.32 9.95 0.31
N LEU A 192 -5.64 9.86 0.56
CA LEU A 192 -6.59 9.22 -0.37
C LEU A 192 -6.71 9.94 -1.73
N CYS A 193 -6.45 11.25 -1.81
CA CYS A 193 -6.40 11.97 -3.08
C CYS A 193 -5.13 11.64 -3.87
N LEU A 194 -4.02 11.38 -3.19
CA LEU A 194 -2.80 10.89 -3.86
C LEU A 194 -3.01 9.49 -4.39
N ALA A 195 -3.59 8.59 -3.59
CA ALA A 195 -3.92 7.23 -4.06
C ALA A 195 -4.89 7.23 -5.24
N ALA A 196 -5.91 8.08 -5.23
CA ALA A 196 -6.83 8.26 -6.35
C ALA A 196 -6.15 8.79 -7.63
N ALA A 197 -5.02 9.48 -7.48
CA ALA A 197 -4.24 10.01 -8.59
C ALA A 197 -3.06 9.11 -8.96
N LEU A 198 -2.83 7.97 -8.29
CA LEU A 198 -1.78 7.05 -8.72
C LEU A 198 -2.19 6.39 -10.04
N PRO A 199 -1.26 6.24 -11.01
CA PRO A 199 -1.56 5.51 -12.22
C PRO A 199 -1.87 4.07 -11.87
N ASP A 200 -2.87 3.47 -12.54
CA ASP A 200 -2.98 2.02 -12.57
C ASP A 200 -1.67 1.45 -13.11
N ILE A 201 -1.21 0.36 -12.49
CA ILE A 201 0.07 -0.29 -12.81
C ILE A 201 0.14 -0.63 -14.31
N ASP A 202 -1.01 -0.83 -14.95
CA ASP A 202 -1.14 -1.25 -16.34
C ASP A 202 -1.46 -0.13 -17.36
N GLU A 203 -1.98 1.04 -16.96
CA GLU A 203 -2.52 2.03 -17.92
C GLU A 203 -1.68 3.30 -18.13
N GLY A 204 -0.75 3.64 -17.24
CA GLY A 204 0.13 4.82 -17.40
C GLY A 204 -0.60 6.17 -17.33
N VAL A 205 -0.01 7.13 -16.60
CA VAL A 205 -0.53 8.48 -16.29
C VAL A 205 -2.00 8.50 -15.83
N ALA A 206 -2.22 8.59 -14.51
CA ALA A 206 -3.56 8.71 -13.95
C ALA A 206 -4.31 9.95 -14.43
N ALA A 207 -5.64 9.85 -14.47
CA ALA A 207 -6.52 10.99 -14.72
C ALA A 207 -6.31 12.09 -13.65
N PRO A 208 -6.34 13.38 -14.04
CA PRO A 208 -6.23 14.47 -13.09
C PRO A 208 -7.33 14.43 -12.03
N VAL A 209 -6.96 14.56 -10.75
CA VAL A 209 -7.90 14.56 -9.62
C VAL A 209 -8.26 15.99 -9.22
N PRO A 210 -9.56 16.37 -9.20
CA PRO A 210 -10.00 17.67 -8.71
C PRO A 210 -9.76 17.79 -7.20
N LEU A 211 -8.71 18.51 -6.81
CA LEU A 211 -8.16 18.48 -5.46
C LEU A 211 -9.16 18.99 -4.41
N ALA A 212 -9.89 20.07 -4.71
CA ALA A 212 -10.87 20.63 -3.80
C ALA A 212 -12.02 19.65 -3.54
N LEU A 213 -12.54 19.01 -4.60
CA LEU A 213 -13.60 18.01 -4.48
C LEU A 213 -13.12 16.80 -3.68
N CYS A 214 -11.91 16.30 -3.98
CA CYS A 214 -11.36 15.14 -3.29
C CYS A 214 -11.08 15.43 -1.81
N ASN A 215 -10.40 16.55 -1.49
CA ASN A 215 -10.13 16.92 -0.11
C ASN A 215 -11.44 17.08 0.69
N GLN A 216 -12.42 17.80 0.13
CA GLN A 216 -13.73 17.98 0.77
C GLN A 216 -14.47 16.65 0.93
N GLY A 217 -14.38 15.78 -0.08
CA GLY A 217 -14.99 14.46 -0.11
C GLY A 217 -14.46 13.50 0.96
N ASN A 218 -13.23 13.71 1.42
CA ASN A 218 -12.60 12.91 2.49
C ASN A 218 -12.61 13.62 3.85
N ALA A 219 -13.38 14.70 4.04
CA ALA A 219 -13.26 15.54 5.22
C ALA A 219 -13.59 14.88 6.56
N HIS A 220 -14.47 13.88 6.52
CA HIS A 220 -14.88 13.07 7.65
C HIS A 220 -13.90 11.95 8.00
N ASN A 221 -12.84 11.76 7.20
CA ASN A 221 -11.80 10.77 7.38
C ASN A 221 -10.44 11.47 7.61
N PRO A 222 -10.19 12.02 8.82
CA PRO A 222 -9.00 12.82 9.04
C PRO A 222 -7.72 11.96 8.99
N PRO A 223 -6.67 12.42 8.29
CA PRO A 223 -5.41 11.70 8.28
C PRO A 223 -4.73 11.77 9.65
N GLN A 224 -4.11 10.66 10.04
CA GLN A 224 -3.25 10.55 11.20
C GLN A 224 -1.84 11.00 10.83
N GLU A 225 -1.23 11.82 11.67
CA GLU A 225 0.17 12.24 11.51
C GLU A 225 1.06 11.35 12.35
N ASN A 226 1.99 10.67 11.69
CA ASN A 226 2.94 9.77 12.34
C ASN A 226 4.21 10.55 12.76
N PRO A 227 4.99 10.01 13.72
CA PRO A 227 6.19 10.68 14.23
C PRO A 227 7.26 11.01 13.17
N ASP A 228 7.27 10.30 12.05
CA ASP A 228 8.20 10.50 10.93
C ASP A 228 7.72 11.54 9.90
N GLY A 229 6.59 12.21 10.19
CA GLY A 229 5.96 13.20 9.33
C GLY A 229 5.11 12.62 8.21
N THR A 230 4.91 11.29 8.16
CA THR A 230 3.95 10.70 7.23
C THR A 230 2.51 10.99 7.67
N LEU A 231 1.63 11.22 6.70
CA LEU A 231 0.20 11.30 6.90
C LEU A 231 -0.44 10.01 6.41
N SER A 232 -1.13 9.28 7.28
CA SER A 232 -1.87 8.06 6.92
C SER A 232 -3.37 8.28 7.03
N ALA A 233 -4.13 7.67 6.13
CA ALA A 233 -5.59 7.63 6.17
C ALA A 233 -6.05 6.19 5.97
N GLU A 234 -7.02 5.78 6.78
CA GLU A 234 -7.74 4.52 6.56
C GLU A 234 -8.52 4.62 5.25
N ALA A 235 -8.49 3.56 4.47
CA ALA A 235 -9.33 3.39 3.28
C ALA A 235 -10.27 2.19 3.54
N THR A 236 -10.96 1.74 2.51
CA THR A 236 -11.62 0.44 2.56
C THR A 236 -11.25 -0.38 1.35
N PRO A 237 -11.22 -1.72 1.48
CA PRO A 237 -10.79 -2.61 0.42
C PRO A 237 -11.76 -2.69 -0.78
N GLN A 238 -12.77 -1.82 -0.86
CA GLN A 238 -13.83 -1.95 -1.86
C GLN A 238 -13.70 -1.04 -3.08
N ALA A 239 -13.16 0.20 -2.98
CA ALA A 239 -12.88 1.04 -4.17
C ALA A 239 -12.20 2.40 -3.85
N PRO A 240 -10.99 2.69 -4.37
CA PRO A 240 -9.98 1.73 -4.80
C PRO A 240 -9.57 0.84 -3.61
N ALA A 241 -9.24 -0.42 -3.87
CA ALA A 241 -9.08 -1.46 -2.85
C ALA A 241 -7.81 -1.28 -2.00
N TRP A 242 -7.84 -0.30 -1.08
CA TRP A 242 -6.78 -0.07 -0.11
C TRP A 242 -7.35 -0.21 1.29
N ALA A 243 -6.66 -0.91 2.19
CA ALA A 243 -6.95 -0.87 3.62
C ALA A 243 -6.49 0.47 4.22
N TRP A 244 -5.34 0.97 3.80
CA TRP A 244 -4.84 2.29 4.20
C TRP A 244 -3.88 2.87 3.16
N VAL A 245 -3.73 4.19 3.20
CA VAL A 245 -2.79 4.94 2.37
C VAL A 245 -1.98 5.87 3.27
N ALA A 246 -0.68 5.93 3.06
CA ALA A 246 0.21 6.89 3.70
C ALA A 246 0.97 7.72 2.66
N SER A 247 1.27 8.97 3.00
CA SER A 247 2.12 9.82 2.17
C SER A 247 3.10 10.63 3.01
N LYS A 248 4.30 10.83 2.46
CA LYS A 248 5.34 11.71 3.02
C LYS A 248 5.64 12.80 2.01
N ASP A 249 5.39 14.05 2.36
CA ASP A 249 5.80 15.20 1.55
C ASP A 249 7.34 15.35 1.63
N LEU A 250 8.00 15.34 0.47
CA LEU A 250 9.44 15.52 0.33
C LEU A 250 9.80 16.93 -0.19
N GLY A 251 8.82 17.81 -0.36
CA GLY A 251 8.98 19.18 -0.84
C GLY A 251 9.20 19.28 -2.34
N ASP A 252 9.80 20.40 -2.76
CA ASP A 252 9.89 20.76 -4.18
C ASP A 252 10.93 19.91 -4.94
N GLY A 253 10.49 19.25 -6.00
CA GLY A 253 11.30 18.54 -6.97
C GLY A 253 11.71 19.43 -8.15
N ALA A 254 12.04 18.79 -9.28
CA ALA A 254 12.38 19.48 -10.52
C ALA A 254 11.13 20.09 -11.17
N ASN A 255 11.32 21.15 -11.97
CA ASN A 255 10.28 21.75 -12.82
C ASN A 255 9.02 22.22 -12.05
N GLY A 256 9.14 22.60 -10.79
CA GLY A 256 8.02 23.08 -9.96
C GLY A 256 7.06 21.98 -9.48
N ARG A 257 7.42 20.71 -9.68
CA ARG A 257 6.66 19.55 -9.20
C ARG A 257 6.98 19.28 -7.73
N ARG A 258 6.03 18.80 -6.93
CA ARG A 258 6.30 18.38 -5.55
C ARG A 258 6.56 16.88 -5.50
N LEU A 259 7.51 16.43 -4.69
CA LEU A 259 7.82 15.02 -4.52
C LEU A 259 7.12 14.47 -3.28
N ALA A 260 6.63 13.24 -3.37
CA ALA A 260 6.10 12.51 -2.23
C ALA A 260 6.47 11.03 -2.30
N LEU A 261 6.68 10.41 -1.16
CA LEU A 261 6.59 8.96 -1.04
C LEU A 261 5.14 8.61 -0.74
N VAL A 262 4.51 7.80 -1.57
CA VAL A 262 3.15 7.28 -1.34
C VAL A 262 3.26 5.79 -1.05
N THR A 263 2.58 5.34 -0.01
CA THR A 263 2.50 3.93 0.38
C THR A 263 1.03 3.52 0.45
N VAL A 264 0.70 2.38 -0.13
CA VAL A 264 -0.65 1.83 -0.18
C VAL A 264 -0.62 0.38 0.31
N ASN A 265 -1.63 -0.02 1.06
CA ASN A 265 -1.82 -1.40 1.52
C ASN A 265 -3.16 -1.90 1.01
N GLY A 266 -3.20 -3.03 0.31
CA GLY A 266 -4.45 -3.65 -0.20
C GLY A 266 -5.12 -4.62 0.80
N GLY A 267 -4.57 -4.77 2.00
CA GLY A 267 -4.95 -5.77 2.99
C GLY A 267 -3.75 -6.58 3.50
N GLY A 268 -3.91 -7.24 4.65
CA GLY A 268 -2.84 -8.02 5.27
C GLY A 268 -1.63 -7.17 5.68
N THR A 269 -0.44 -7.76 5.66
CA THR A 269 0.82 -7.11 6.11
C THR A 269 1.68 -6.54 4.97
N GLY A 270 1.27 -6.72 3.71
CA GLY A 270 2.00 -6.24 2.53
C GLY A 270 1.73 -4.77 2.24
N TYR A 271 2.61 -4.10 1.50
CA TYR A 271 2.35 -2.75 1.02
C TYR A 271 3.15 -2.48 -0.25
N PHE A 272 2.62 -1.61 -1.08
CA PHE A 272 3.31 -1.05 -2.23
C PHE A 272 3.65 0.40 -1.95
N SER A 273 4.74 0.88 -2.53
CA SER A 273 5.22 2.23 -2.25
C SER A 273 5.89 2.79 -3.48
N SER A 274 5.66 4.07 -3.77
CA SER A 274 6.19 4.74 -4.95
C SER A 274 6.70 6.13 -4.59
N LEU A 275 7.87 6.48 -5.12
CA LEU A 275 8.27 7.88 -5.19
C LEU A 275 7.52 8.50 -6.37
N VAL A 276 6.77 9.56 -6.10
CA VAL A 276 5.94 10.21 -7.11
C VAL A 276 6.23 11.71 -7.20
N ALA A 277 5.97 12.26 -8.39
CA ALA A 277 6.02 13.69 -8.64
C ALA A 277 4.61 14.20 -8.96
N ILE A 278 4.18 15.16 -8.15
CA ILE A 278 2.86 15.75 -8.14
C ILE A 278 2.92 17.08 -8.89
N GLU A 279 2.16 17.13 -9.98
CA GLU A 279 1.88 18.35 -10.73
C GLU A 279 0.55 18.94 -10.26
N ARG A 280 0.48 20.27 -10.24
CA ARG A 280 -0.75 21.02 -9.97
C ARG A 280 -1.06 21.85 -11.18
N ASP A 281 -2.29 21.74 -11.66
CA ASP A 281 -2.81 22.57 -12.73
C ASP A 281 -4.21 23.11 -12.38
N LEU A 282 -4.76 23.88 -13.30
CA LEU A 282 -6.15 24.33 -13.25
C LEU A 282 -6.94 23.58 -14.31
N GLY A 283 -8.07 23.02 -13.91
CA GLY A 283 -9.02 22.41 -14.83
C GLY A 283 -9.78 23.42 -15.68
N PRO A 284 -10.65 22.95 -16.57
CA PRO A 284 -11.37 23.80 -17.52
C PRO A 284 -12.24 24.88 -16.86
N ALA A 285 -12.72 24.66 -15.63
CA ALA A 285 -13.50 25.63 -14.87
C ALA A 285 -12.62 26.44 -13.88
N GLY A 286 -11.29 26.33 -13.97
CA GLY A 286 -10.34 26.99 -13.07
C GLY A 286 -10.19 26.29 -11.71
N GLU A 287 -10.69 25.07 -11.57
CA GLU A 287 -10.58 24.28 -10.35
C GLU A 287 -9.18 23.70 -10.20
N PRO A 288 -8.55 23.74 -9.01
CA PRO A 288 -7.24 23.11 -8.80
C PRO A 288 -7.32 21.60 -8.97
N ARG A 289 -6.42 21.02 -9.76
CA ARG A 289 -6.28 19.56 -9.89
C ARG A 289 -4.85 19.14 -9.62
N ILE A 290 -4.69 17.85 -9.34
CA ILE A 290 -3.39 17.20 -9.25
C ILE A 290 -3.28 16.11 -10.32
N THR A 291 -2.09 15.98 -10.88
CA THR A 291 -1.67 14.83 -11.69
C THR A 291 -0.44 14.23 -11.02
N VAL A 292 -0.39 12.91 -10.92
CA VAL A 292 0.72 12.22 -10.27
C VAL A 292 1.39 11.30 -11.29
N GLU A 293 2.71 11.36 -11.32
CA GLU A 293 3.55 10.46 -12.10
C GLU A 293 4.47 9.69 -11.15
N THR A 294 4.66 8.42 -11.43
CA THR A 294 5.64 7.60 -10.74
C THR A 294 7.04 7.97 -11.20
N VAL A 295 7.83 8.54 -10.29
CA VAL A 295 9.25 8.84 -10.52
C VAL A 295 10.09 7.56 -10.39
N ARG A 296 9.77 6.73 -9.40
CA ARG A 296 10.40 5.42 -9.17
C ARG A 296 9.39 4.47 -8.53
N GLY A 297 9.12 3.36 -9.24
CA GLY A 297 8.74 2.02 -8.71
C GLY A 297 7.94 2.07 -7.43
N GLY A 298 8.21 1.45 -6.30
CA GLY A 298 8.85 0.18 -6.01
C GLY A 298 7.87 -0.99 -6.04
N GLY A 299 8.32 -2.15 -5.56
CA GLY A 299 7.50 -3.36 -5.52
C GLY A 299 6.82 -3.56 -4.18
N ASP A 300 6.48 -4.82 -3.89
CA ASP A 300 5.93 -5.21 -2.59
C ASP A 300 6.99 -5.02 -1.48
N ARG A 301 6.53 -4.97 -0.22
CA ARG A 301 7.27 -4.62 1.00
C ARG A 301 8.73 -5.06 1.03
N CYS A 302 9.03 -6.32 0.72
CA CYS A 302 10.41 -6.84 0.71
C CYS A 302 10.98 -7.00 -0.71
N SER A 303 10.17 -6.95 -1.76
CA SER A 303 10.60 -7.10 -3.14
C SER A 303 10.67 -5.73 -3.81
N GLY A 304 11.65 -4.93 -3.40
CA GLY A 304 11.88 -3.60 -3.96
C GLY A 304 10.96 -2.50 -3.43
N GLY A 305 10.22 -2.74 -2.34
CA GLY A 305 9.43 -1.74 -1.64
C GLY A 305 10.30 -0.64 -1.03
N ILE A 306 9.90 0.62 -1.21
CA ILE A 306 10.53 1.82 -0.68
C ILE A 306 10.02 2.04 0.75
N GLN A 307 10.84 1.71 1.75
CA GLN A 307 10.49 1.88 3.15
C GLN A 307 10.52 3.36 3.58
N ASN A 308 11.48 4.12 3.05
CA ASN A 308 11.66 5.51 3.42
C ASN A 308 12.27 6.30 2.26
N ALA A 309 11.95 7.59 2.22
CA ALA A 309 12.52 8.55 1.30
C ALA A 309 12.84 9.84 2.04
N ARG A 310 13.99 10.44 1.73
CA ARG A 310 14.42 11.70 2.32
C ARG A 310 15.17 12.55 1.32
N ARG A 311 15.12 13.86 1.50
CA ARG A 311 15.84 14.82 0.65
C ARG A 311 17.33 14.82 0.95
N GLU A 312 18.14 14.88 -0.10
CA GLU A 312 19.58 15.12 -0.03
C GLU A 312 19.97 16.06 -1.17
N GLY A 313 20.14 17.35 -0.86
CA GLY A 313 20.35 18.38 -1.88
C GLY A 313 19.21 18.41 -2.91
N THR A 314 19.57 18.30 -4.19
CA THR A 314 18.63 18.23 -5.31
C THR A 314 18.12 16.81 -5.60
N GLY A 315 18.62 15.80 -4.89
CA GLY A 315 18.23 14.41 -5.02
C GLY A 315 17.36 13.92 -3.86
N VAL A 316 17.06 12.63 -3.92
CA VAL A 316 16.33 11.88 -2.91
C VAL A 316 17.17 10.64 -2.57
N ILE A 317 17.28 10.33 -1.28
CA ILE A 317 17.76 9.02 -0.83
C ILE A 317 16.56 8.14 -0.55
N LEU A 318 16.57 6.96 -1.15
CA LEU A 318 15.59 5.90 -0.97
C LEU A 318 16.20 4.77 -0.15
N ASP A 319 15.45 4.29 0.83
CA ASP A 319 15.74 3.08 1.57
C ASP A 319 14.80 1.99 1.01
N ILE A 320 15.34 1.05 0.23
CA ILE A 320 14.58 0.05 -0.56
C ILE A 320 14.83 -1.34 0.00
N ASN A 321 13.79 -2.00 0.50
CA ASN A 321 13.88 -3.35 1.01
C ASN A 321 14.01 -4.36 -0.13
N VAL A 322 14.87 -5.35 0.05
CA VAL A 322 15.12 -6.41 -0.93
C VAL A 322 15.09 -7.80 -0.31
N THR A 323 14.64 -8.77 -1.11
CA THR A 323 14.71 -10.20 -0.84
C THR A 323 16.14 -10.71 -1.11
N PRO A 324 16.45 -11.99 -0.78
CA PRO A 324 17.72 -12.58 -1.16
C PRO A 324 18.01 -12.46 -2.67
N VAL A 325 16.98 -12.61 -3.52
CA VAL A 325 17.09 -12.42 -4.97
C VAL A 325 17.47 -10.99 -5.30
N GLY A 326 16.70 -10.01 -4.82
CA GLY A 326 16.96 -8.59 -5.11
C GLY A 326 18.33 -8.10 -4.60
N LEU A 327 18.83 -8.66 -3.49
CA LEU A 327 20.19 -8.37 -3.02
C LEU A 327 21.26 -8.94 -3.96
N MET A 328 21.05 -10.15 -4.51
CA MET A 328 22.00 -10.74 -5.47
C MET A 328 21.94 -10.05 -6.83
N GLU A 329 20.76 -9.62 -7.28
CA GLU A 329 20.61 -8.78 -8.48
C GLU A 329 21.37 -7.46 -8.35
N ALA A 330 21.31 -6.82 -7.18
CA ALA A 330 22.09 -5.62 -6.88
C ALA A 330 23.61 -5.90 -6.80
N ALA A 331 24.00 -7.14 -6.51
CA ALA A 331 25.39 -7.55 -6.35
C ALA A 331 26.09 -7.97 -7.65
N SER A 332 25.35 -8.45 -8.67
CA SER A 332 25.95 -8.96 -9.90
C SER A 332 25.04 -8.86 -11.12
N ALA A 333 25.57 -8.31 -12.21
CA ALA A 333 24.90 -8.30 -13.51
C ALA A 333 24.84 -9.69 -14.18
N GLN A 334 25.75 -10.62 -13.84
CA GLN A 334 25.76 -11.98 -14.39
C GLN A 334 24.72 -12.90 -13.75
N THR A 335 24.32 -12.62 -12.52
CA THR A 335 23.25 -13.36 -11.84
C THR A 335 21.89 -13.09 -12.49
N ILE A 336 21.68 -11.91 -13.08
CA ILE A 336 20.49 -11.53 -13.87
C ILE A 336 20.35 -12.41 -15.14
N GLU A 337 21.47 -12.84 -15.75
CA GLU A 337 21.43 -13.71 -16.94
C GLU A 337 21.11 -15.19 -16.60
N ASN A 338 21.09 -15.55 -15.31
CA ASN A 338 20.84 -16.91 -14.81
C ASN A 338 19.49 -17.03 -14.09
N GLU A 339 18.41 -16.61 -14.75
CA GLU A 339 17.01 -16.76 -14.32
C GLU A 339 16.69 -18.10 -13.62
N PRO A 340 17.17 -19.28 -14.07
CA PRO A 340 16.85 -20.55 -13.39
C PRO A 340 17.45 -20.70 -11.98
N ILE A 341 18.55 -19.98 -11.67
CA ILE A 341 19.19 -20.00 -10.35
C ILE A 341 18.40 -19.12 -9.38
N LEU A 342 17.94 -17.96 -9.84
CA LEU A 342 17.11 -17.03 -9.07
C LEU A 342 15.70 -17.58 -8.84
N ALA A 343 15.11 -18.25 -9.84
CA ALA A 343 13.78 -18.88 -9.75
C ALA A 343 13.69 -19.99 -8.68
N GLY A 344 14.83 -20.52 -8.22
CA GLY A 344 14.90 -21.51 -7.13
C GLY A 344 15.16 -20.90 -5.75
N MET A 345 15.29 -19.58 -5.62
CA MET A 345 15.50 -18.91 -4.34
C MET A 345 14.18 -18.64 -3.62
N SER A 346 14.25 -18.45 -2.31
CA SER A 346 13.09 -18.03 -1.52
C SER A 346 12.73 -16.58 -1.86
N ASP A 347 11.89 -16.37 -2.88
CA ASP A 347 11.24 -15.08 -3.13
C ASP A 347 9.97 -14.99 -2.30
N CYS A 348 10.14 -14.59 -1.04
CA CYS A 348 9.02 -14.45 -0.12
C CYS A 348 8.77 -12.97 0.18
N ALA A 349 7.52 -12.55 0.07
CA ALA A 349 7.04 -11.19 0.36
C ALA A 349 7.33 -10.71 1.81
N ILE A 350 7.91 -11.56 2.65
CA ILE A 350 8.31 -11.28 4.04
C ILE A 350 9.81 -11.42 4.30
N CYS A 351 10.60 -11.85 3.32
CA CYS A 351 12.02 -12.15 3.44
C CYS A 351 12.87 -10.89 3.22
N CYS A 352 12.62 -9.82 3.96
CA CYS A 352 13.46 -8.63 3.93
C CYS A 352 14.83 -9.01 4.52
N VAL A 353 15.87 -9.12 3.69
CA VAL A 353 17.23 -9.48 4.16
C VAL A 353 18.19 -8.30 4.13
N ALA A 354 17.86 -7.27 3.35
CA ALA A 354 18.63 -6.06 3.29
C ALA A 354 17.76 -4.88 2.86
N THR A 355 18.29 -3.68 3.10
CA THR A 355 17.80 -2.42 2.59
C THR A 355 18.90 -1.80 1.72
N LEU A 356 18.64 -1.64 0.43
CA LEU A 356 19.47 -0.88 -0.48
C LEU A 356 19.24 0.61 -0.23
N VAL A 357 20.31 1.35 0.04
CA VAL A 357 20.28 2.81 0.12
C VAL A 357 20.67 3.33 -1.25
N THR A 358 19.73 3.91 -1.98
CA THR A 358 19.97 4.46 -3.32
C THR A 358 19.79 5.95 -3.34
N ARG A 359 20.62 6.65 -4.10
CA ARG A 359 20.50 8.07 -4.40
C ARG A 359 19.96 8.21 -5.81
N ILE A 360 18.87 8.96 -5.94
CA ILE A 360 18.23 9.27 -7.21
C ILE A 360 18.08 10.78 -7.35
N ASN A 361 18.15 11.30 -8.57
CA ASN A 361 17.80 12.70 -8.80
C ASN A 361 16.28 12.90 -8.68
N ALA A 362 15.85 14.14 -8.46
CA ALA A 362 14.43 14.49 -8.30
C ALA A 362 13.51 14.09 -9.48
N ASN A 363 14.08 13.78 -10.65
CA ASN A 363 13.35 13.34 -11.84
C ASN A 363 13.41 11.81 -12.07
N GLY A 364 13.97 11.04 -11.13
CA GLY A 364 14.09 9.58 -11.28
C GLY A 364 15.32 9.13 -12.08
N ALA A 365 16.11 10.06 -12.62
CA ALA A 365 17.31 9.72 -13.37
C ALA A 365 18.52 9.47 -12.46
N ASN A 366 19.49 8.72 -12.97
CA ASN A 366 20.79 8.46 -12.34
C ASN A 366 20.67 7.86 -10.93
N GLU A 367 19.91 6.78 -10.82
CA GLU A 367 19.89 6.00 -9.58
C GLU A 367 21.27 5.38 -9.33
N THR A 368 21.81 5.64 -8.14
CA THR A 368 23.15 5.19 -7.73
C THR A 368 23.06 4.51 -6.38
N LEU A 369 23.58 3.29 -6.30
CA LEU A 369 23.68 2.57 -5.04
C LEU A 369 24.72 3.25 -4.14
N VAL A 370 24.32 3.55 -2.90
CA VAL A 370 25.20 4.10 -1.86
C VAL A 370 25.76 2.96 -1.00
N GLU A 371 24.89 2.08 -0.51
CA GLU A 371 25.25 0.92 0.30
C GLU A 371 24.06 -0.08 0.35
N ALA A 372 24.33 -1.31 0.77
CA ALA A 372 23.30 -2.27 1.18
C ALA A 372 23.45 -2.53 2.68
N ARG A 373 22.39 -2.28 3.47
CA ARG A 373 22.35 -2.55 4.91
C ARG A 373 21.66 -3.88 5.15
N LEU A 374 22.30 -4.81 5.83
CA LEU A 374 21.69 -6.11 6.14
C LEU A 374 20.67 -5.93 7.27
N ASP A 375 19.55 -6.64 7.19
CA ASP A 375 18.57 -6.64 8.27
C ASP A 375 19.10 -7.49 9.44
N PRO A 376 19.36 -6.89 10.62
CA PRO A 376 19.89 -7.63 11.76
C PRO A 376 18.90 -8.65 12.33
N GLN A 377 17.61 -8.57 11.96
CA GLN A 377 16.57 -9.49 12.38
C GLN A 377 16.37 -10.65 11.39
N THR A 378 17.13 -10.71 10.29
CA THR A 378 17.04 -11.84 9.35
C THR A 378 17.35 -13.15 10.07
N ASP A 379 16.37 -14.06 10.07
CA ASP A 379 16.59 -15.44 10.48
C ASP A 379 17.24 -16.22 9.33
N TRP A 380 18.57 -16.22 9.32
CA TRP A 380 19.37 -16.93 8.33
C TRP A 380 19.14 -18.44 8.33
N SER A 381 18.66 -19.03 9.44
CA SER A 381 18.48 -20.48 9.55
C SER A 381 17.45 -21.04 8.54
N VAL A 382 16.47 -20.21 8.16
CA VAL A 382 15.48 -20.55 7.14
C VAL A 382 16.15 -20.71 5.76
N LEU A 383 17.10 -19.83 5.44
CA LEU A 383 17.87 -19.91 4.19
C LEU A 383 18.96 -21.00 4.25
N GLU A 384 19.54 -21.28 5.41
CA GLU A 384 20.52 -22.35 5.60
C GLU A 384 19.93 -23.75 5.44
N THR A 385 18.68 -23.93 5.88
CA THR A 385 17.98 -25.21 5.84
C THR A 385 17.10 -25.37 4.59
N SER A 386 17.02 -24.33 3.76
CA SER A 386 16.32 -24.34 2.49
C SER A 386 16.87 -25.42 1.54
N GLY A 387 15.97 -25.99 0.71
CA GLY A 387 16.32 -26.94 -0.34
C GLY A 387 17.17 -26.31 -1.46
N SER A 388 17.17 -24.99 -1.59
CA SER A 388 17.89 -24.24 -2.62
C SER A 388 19.38 -24.10 -2.32
N GLN A 389 20.23 -24.46 -3.29
CA GLN A 389 21.67 -24.21 -3.18
C GLN A 389 21.98 -22.71 -3.11
N ALA A 390 21.20 -21.89 -3.81
CA ALA A 390 21.35 -20.44 -3.83
C ALA A 390 21.08 -19.83 -2.45
N ASP A 391 19.96 -20.17 -1.80
CA ASP A 391 19.65 -19.69 -0.44
C ASP A 391 20.76 -20.05 0.56
N ARG A 392 21.26 -21.30 0.51
CA ARG A 392 22.37 -21.75 1.36
C ARG A 392 23.68 -21.01 1.06
N CYS A 393 23.89 -20.57 -0.18
CA CYS A 393 25.05 -19.74 -0.53
C CYS A 393 24.90 -18.33 0.05
N VAL A 394 23.73 -17.70 -0.09
CA VAL A 394 23.45 -16.39 0.50
C VAL A 394 23.67 -16.43 2.02
N ALA A 395 23.07 -17.39 2.71
CA ALA A 395 23.20 -17.51 4.16
C ALA A 395 24.66 -17.70 4.59
N ARG A 396 25.42 -18.59 3.94
CA ARG A 396 26.86 -18.80 4.26
C ARG A 396 27.71 -17.56 4.04
N LEU A 397 27.38 -16.74 3.03
CA LEU A 397 28.15 -15.55 2.71
C LEU A 397 27.82 -14.39 3.65
N LEU A 398 26.56 -14.24 4.05
CA LEU A 398 26.04 -13.08 4.78
C LEU A 398 25.86 -13.28 6.28
N HIS A 399 25.66 -14.52 6.76
CA HIS A 399 25.54 -14.83 8.18
C HIS A 399 26.91 -14.76 8.88
N ARG A 400 27.42 -13.54 9.05
CA ARG A 400 28.72 -13.24 9.66
C ARG A 400 28.54 -12.26 10.84
N PRO A 401 29.10 -12.57 12.02
CA PRO A 401 29.05 -11.64 13.14
C PRO A 401 29.64 -10.28 12.78
N GLY A 402 28.88 -9.20 12.99
CA GLY A 402 29.32 -7.82 12.78
C GLY A 402 29.23 -7.31 11.33
N LEU A 403 28.80 -8.13 10.37
CA LEU A 403 28.50 -7.64 9.03
C LEU A 403 27.12 -6.97 9.03
N LEU A 404 27.10 -5.65 8.92
CA LEU A 404 25.86 -4.84 9.00
C LEU A 404 25.58 -4.07 7.70
N ALA A 405 26.60 -3.80 6.90
CA ALA A 405 26.46 -3.10 5.64
C ALA A 405 27.55 -3.50 4.65
N LEU A 406 27.25 -3.32 3.37
CA LEU A 406 28.12 -3.55 2.23
C LEU A 406 28.16 -2.28 1.38
N ASP A 407 29.35 -1.74 1.16
CA ASP A 407 29.55 -0.70 0.14
C ASP A 407 29.48 -1.33 -1.27
N PRO A 408 29.38 -0.52 -2.35
CA PRO A 408 29.23 -1.07 -3.70
C PRO A 408 30.35 -2.03 -4.12
N PRO A 409 31.66 -1.79 -3.82
CA PRO A 409 32.71 -2.76 -4.09
C PRO A 409 32.55 -4.09 -3.33
N SER A 410 32.18 -4.03 -2.04
CA SER A 410 31.95 -5.23 -1.23
C SER A 410 30.72 -6.01 -1.73
N LEU A 411 29.69 -5.32 -2.21
CA LEU A 411 28.52 -5.93 -2.81
C LEU A 411 28.87 -6.63 -4.13
N GLN A 412 29.72 -6.03 -4.98
CA GLN A 412 30.22 -6.69 -6.18
C GLN A 412 31.05 -7.95 -5.87
N ALA A 413 31.89 -7.88 -4.83
CA ALA A 413 32.66 -9.03 -4.36
C ALA A 413 31.76 -10.16 -3.81
N LEU A 414 30.64 -9.80 -3.17
CA LEU A 414 29.62 -10.75 -2.75
C LEU A 414 29.00 -11.47 -3.95
N GLY A 415 28.66 -10.75 -5.02
CA GLY A 415 28.12 -11.33 -6.25
C GLY A 415 29.06 -12.39 -6.85
N ALA A 416 30.34 -12.06 -7.00
CA ALA A 416 31.35 -13.01 -7.49
C ALA A 416 31.51 -14.24 -6.57
N ALA A 417 31.44 -14.04 -5.26
CA ALA A 417 31.50 -15.14 -4.29
C ALA A 417 30.25 -16.03 -4.33
N PHE A 418 29.08 -15.43 -4.58
CA PHE A 418 27.82 -16.15 -4.77
C PHE A 418 27.86 -17.00 -6.04
N ASP A 419 28.28 -16.43 -7.17
CA ASP A 419 28.39 -17.14 -8.45
C ASP A 419 29.33 -18.36 -8.35
N ALA A 420 30.46 -18.21 -7.64
CA ALA A 420 31.36 -19.32 -7.34
C ALA A 420 30.72 -20.39 -6.45
N CYS A 421 29.93 -19.97 -5.46
CA CYS A 421 29.27 -20.87 -4.51
C CYS A 421 28.17 -21.72 -5.19
N VAL A 422 27.36 -21.13 -6.07
CA VAL A 422 26.30 -21.85 -6.79
C VAL A 422 26.85 -22.75 -7.89
N SER A 423 27.99 -22.37 -8.48
CA SER A 423 28.68 -23.18 -9.51
C SER A 423 29.41 -24.41 -8.94
N THR A 424 29.59 -24.48 -7.62
CA THR A 424 30.23 -25.63 -6.98
C THR A 424 29.23 -26.79 -6.87
N PRO A 425 29.47 -27.97 -7.47
CA PRO A 425 28.56 -29.11 -7.33
C PRO A 425 28.37 -29.44 -5.86
N ALA A 426 27.12 -29.63 -5.42
CA ALA A 426 26.85 -30.14 -4.08
C ALA A 426 27.70 -31.40 -3.86
N ALA A 427 28.58 -31.39 -2.87
CA ALA A 427 29.36 -32.57 -2.52
C ALA A 427 28.37 -33.73 -2.33
N LYS A 428 28.56 -34.84 -3.05
CA LYS A 428 27.78 -36.07 -2.85
C LYS A 428 27.95 -36.51 -1.41
N GLY A 429 27.07 -36.05 -0.53
CA GLY A 429 27.02 -36.47 0.86
C GLY A 429 26.62 -37.93 0.91
N ARG A 430 27.46 -38.75 1.54
CA ARG A 430 27.06 -40.06 2.07
C ARG A 430 25.74 -39.89 2.82
N GLN A 431 24.72 -40.63 2.41
CA GLN A 431 23.56 -40.88 3.25
C GLN A 431 24.03 -41.55 4.56
N PRO A 432 23.49 -41.19 5.73
CA PRO A 432 23.66 -41.99 6.94
C PRO A 432 23.09 -43.40 6.77
#